data_AF-A0AA47JDX9-F1
#
_entry.id   AF-A0AA47JDX9-F1
#
_cell.length_a   1.000
_cell.length_b   1.000
_cell.length_c   1.000
_cell.angle_alpha   90.00
_cell.angle_beta   90.00
_cell.angle_gamma   90.00
#
_symmetry.space_group_name_H-M   'P 1'
#
loop_
_entity.id
_entity.type
_entity.pdbx_description
1 polymer ?
#
loop_
_entity_poly.entity_id
_entity_poly.type
_entity_poly.pdbx_seq_one_letter_code
_entity_poly.pdbx_strand_id
1 'polypeptide(L)' 'MGTDTHKRIEFAEQIPGDSDEFSDEVYSYLEDYFIATGDIEACKSVLQCLQVLDARDNLELVKQLLLTVIE' A
#
# COMPACT_ATOMS: atom_id res chain seq x y z
N MET A 1 17.12 7.07 12.06
CA MET A 1 16.77 5.66 12.37
C MET A 1 15.63 5.57 13.39
N GLY A 2 14.61 6.44 13.31
CA GLY A 2 13.43 6.37 14.17
C GLY A 2 12.12 6.73 13.45
N THR A 3 12.21 7.20 12.21
CA THR A 3 11.07 7.59 11.36
C THR A 3 10.45 6.40 10.66
N ASP A 4 11.25 5.40 10.26
CA ASP A 4 10.77 4.24 9.49
C ASP A 4 9.90 3.33 10.33
N THR A 5 10.31 3.05 11.57
CA THR A 5 9.52 2.25 12.52
C THR A 5 8.18 2.91 12.84
N HIS A 6 8.14 4.23 12.99
CA HIS A 6 6.90 4.95 13.25
C HIS A 6 5.94 4.87 12.06
N LYS A 7 6.47 5.03 10.84
CA LYS A 7 5.68 4.88 9.60
C LYS A 7 5.14 3.46 9.42
N ARG A 8 5.91 2.43 9.74
CA ARG A 8 5.42 1.04 9.67
C ARG A 8 4.26 0.77 10.63
N ILE A 9 4.34 1.32 11.84
CA ILE A 9 3.26 1.23 12.83
C ILE A 9 2.02 1.97 12.30
N GLU A 10 2.19 3.21 11.81
CA GLU A 10 1.08 4.00 11.26
C GLU A 10 0.42 3.32 10.05
N PHE A 11 1.22 2.71 9.18
CA PHE A 11 0.71 1.95 8.03
C PHE A 11 -0.16 0.79 8.49
N ALA A 12 0.30 -0.02 9.44
CA ALA A 12 -0.44 -1.16 9.96
C ALA A 12 -1.70 -0.76 10.76
N GLU A 13 -1.70 0.41 11.41
CA GLU A 13 -2.90 0.93 12.08
C GLU A 13 -3.95 1.44 11.10
N GLN A 14 -3.53 2.09 10.01
CA GLN A 14 -4.44 2.72 9.05
C GLN A 14 -4.88 1.80 7.92
N ILE A 15 -4.06 0.82 7.59
CA ILE A 15 -4.36 -0.24 6.63
C ILE A 15 -4.44 -1.52 7.46
N PRO A 16 -5.63 -1.85 8.00
CA PRO A 16 -5.79 -3.08 8.72
C PRO A 16 -5.41 -4.21 7.77
N GLY A 17 -4.29 -4.85 8.05
CA GLY A 17 -3.84 -6.05 7.36
C GLY A 17 -4.78 -7.18 7.72
N ASP A 18 -5.98 -7.17 7.15
CA ASP A 18 -6.73 -8.40 6.98
C ASP A 18 -5.89 -9.21 5.98
N SER A 19 -4.95 -9.99 6.52
CA SER A 19 -3.90 -10.68 5.75
C SER A 19 -4.45 -11.67 4.72
N ASP A 20 -5.77 -11.93 4.75
CA ASP A 20 -6.49 -12.71 3.75
C ASP A 20 -6.98 -11.87 2.55
N GLU A 21 -7.00 -10.53 2.64
CA GLU A 21 -7.50 -9.68 1.56
C GLU A 21 -6.47 -9.37 0.49
N PHE A 22 -5.18 -9.21 0.82
CA PHE A 22 -4.14 -8.82 -0.14
C PHE A 22 -2.89 -9.70 0.01
N SER A 23 -2.16 -9.91 -1.09
CA SER A 23 -0.89 -10.62 -1.06
C SER A 23 0.15 -9.89 -0.19
N ASP A 24 0.97 -10.62 0.55
CA ASP A 24 2.12 -10.11 1.30
C ASP A 24 3.02 -9.22 0.43
N GLU A 25 3.17 -9.55 -0.86
CA GLU A 25 3.98 -8.75 -1.79
C GLU A 25 3.38 -7.36 -2.07
N VAL A 26 2.06 -7.29 -2.23
CA VAL A 26 1.33 -6.03 -2.41
C VAL A 26 1.43 -5.18 -1.15
N TYR A 27 1.21 -5.81 0.01
CA TYR A 27 1.26 -5.14 1.30
C TYR A 27 2.67 -4.60 1.60
N SER A 28 3.71 -5.42 1.39
CA SER A 28 5.10 -5.02 1.59
C SER A 28 5.51 -3.90 0.62
N TYR A 29 5.02 -3.89 -0.61
CA TYR A 29 5.33 -2.84 -1.58
C TYR A 29 4.70 -1.50 -1.19
N LEU A 30 3.43 -1.52 -0.75
CA LEU A 30 2.74 -0.33 -0.27
C LEU A 30 3.35 0.22 1.02
N GLU A 31 3.81 -0.64 1.92
CA GLU A 31 4.54 -0.24 3.12
C GLU A 31 5.82 0.52 2.74
N ASP A 32 6.63 -0.02 1.81
CA ASP A 32 7.88 0.61 1.37
C ASP A 32 7.60 1.96 0.68
N TYR A 33 6.56 2.01 -0.17
CA TYR A 33 6.09 3.25 -0.80
C TYR A 33 5.70 4.30 0.25
N PHE A 34 4.95 3.91 1.29
CA PHE A 34 4.56 4.81 2.36
C PHE A 34 5.77 5.29 3.17
N ILE A 35 6.74 4.41 3.45
CA ILE A 35 7.97 4.81 4.14
C ILE A 35 8.72 5.87 3.32
N ALA A 36 8.80 5.68 1.99
CA ALA A 36 9.50 6.58 1.09
C ALA A 36 8.78 7.94 0.90
N THR A 37 7.47 7.92 0.70
CA THR A 37 6.68 9.12 0.32
C THR A 37 5.97 9.78 1.50
N GLY A 38 5.57 9.00 2.50
CA GLY A 38 4.66 9.44 3.55
C GLY A 38 3.20 9.56 3.09
N ASP A 39 2.86 9.05 1.91
CA ASP A 39 1.53 9.21 1.32
C ASP A 39 0.64 7.99 1.56
N ILE A 40 -0.04 7.98 2.72
CA ILE A 40 -0.95 6.90 3.10
C ILE A 40 -2.25 6.93 2.29
N GLU A 41 -2.67 8.10 1.81
CA GLU A 41 -3.90 8.26 1.02
C GLU A 41 -3.77 7.59 -0.34
N ALA A 42 -2.60 7.72 -0.99
CA ALA A 42 -2.26 6.97 -2.19
C ALA A 42 -2.34 5.45 -1.94
N CYS A 43 -1.78 4.96 -0.83
CA CYS A 43 -1.82 3.54 -0.49
C CYS A 43 -3.26 3.02 -0.34
N LYS A 44 -4.12 3.76 0.38
CA LYS A 44 -5.53 3.41 0.55
C LYS A 44 -6.30 3.42 -0.77
N SER A 45 -6.07 4.43 -1.60
CA SER A 45 -6.73 4.57 -2.91
C SER A 45 -6.39 3.40 -3.83
N VAL A 46 -5.12 2.97 -3.82
CA VAL A 46 -4.67 1.82 -4.60
C VAL A 46 -5.32 0.54 -4.10
N LEU A 47 -5.33 0.28 -2.78
CA LEU A 47 -5.98 -0.91 -2.22
C LEU A 47 -7.48 -0.97 -2.56
N GLN A 48 -8.18 0.17 -2.49
CA GLN A 48 -9.57 0.25 -2.92
C GLN A 48 -9.74 -0.08 -4.41
N CYS A 49 -8.84 0.41 -5.26
CA CYS A 49 -8.86 0.06 -6.68
C CYS A 49 -8.65 -1.45 -6.90
N LEU A 50 -7.72 -2.08 -6.18
CA LEU A 50 -7.50 -3.53 -6.27
C LEU A 50 -8.72 -4.32 -5.80
N GLN A 51 -9.41 -3.88 -4.73
CA GLN A 51 -10.64 -4.52 -4.26
C GLN A 51 -11.75 -4.42 -5.31
N VAL A 52 -11.93 -3.26 -5.95
CA VAL A 52 -12.94 -3.05 -6.99
C VAL A 52 -12.64 -3.86 -8.25
N LEU A 53 -11.36 -4.03 -8.59
CA LEU A 53 -10.92 -4.77 -9.77
C LEU A 53 -10.72 -6.28 -9.52
N ASP A 54 -10.96 -6.74 -8.29
CA ASP A 54 -10.68 -8.12 -7.84
C ASP A 54 -9.24 -8.59 -8.15
N ALA A 55 -8.28 -7.66 -8.05
CA ALA A 55 -6.88 -7.83 -8.46
C ALA A 55 -5.93 -7.75 -7.25
N ARG A 56 -6.33 -8.34 -6.13
CA ARG A 56 -5.70 -8.11 -4.81
C ARG A 56 -4.29 -8.70 -4.66
N ASP A 57 -3.92 -9.63 -5.54
CA ASP A 57 -2.57 -10.20 -5.66
C ASP A 57 -1.73 -9.55 -6.78
N ASN A 58 -2.31 -8.61 -7.54
CA ASN A 58 -1.66 -8.06 -8.73
C ASN A 58 -0.70 -6.91 -8.41
N LEU A 59 0.54 -7.28 -8.07
CA LEU A 59 1.61 -6.32 -7.75
C LEU A 59 1.95 -5.38 -8.93
N GLU A 60 1.85 -5.85 -10.18
CA GLU A 60 2.12 -5.00 -11.34
C GLU A 60 1.11 -3.87 -11.45
N LEU A 61 -0.17 -4.18 -11.24
CA LEU A 61 -1.24 -3.19 -11.23
C LEU A 61 -1.02 -2.15 -10.12
N VAL A 62 -0.59 -2.57 -8.92
CA VAL A 62 -0.24 -1.67 -7.82
C VAL A 62 0.84 -0.67 -8.23
N LYS A 63 1.91 -1.15 -8.86
CA LYS A 63 3.01 -0.30 -9.34
C LYS A 63 2.51 0.72 -10.36
N GLN A 64 1.66 0.30 -11.30
CA GLN A 64 1.10 1.21 -12.31
C GLN A 64 0.17 2.26 -11.69
N LEU A 65 -0.69 1.86 -10.75
CA LEU A 65 -1.61 2.78 -10.07
C LEU A 65 -0.81 3.82 -9.26
N LEU A 66 0.20 3.39 -8.50
CA LEU A 66 1.05 4.31 -7.73
C LEU A 66 1.84 5.27 -8.62
N LEU A 67 2.35 4.81 -9.77
CA LEU A 67 3.00 5.70 -10.74
C LEU A 67 2.04 6.75 -11.30
N THR A 68 0.78 6.38 -11.52
CA THR A 68 -0.25 7.29 -12.07
C THR A 68 -0.70 8.34 -11.06
N VAL A 69 -0.66 8.04 -9.75
CA VAL A 69 -1.07 8.96 -8.68
C VAL A 69 -0.03 10.07 -8.42
N ILE A 70 1.19 9.92 -8.92
CA ILE A 70 2.31 10.87 -8.69
C ILE A 70 2.40 11.97 -9.78
N GLU A 71 1.62 11.88 -10.86
CA GLU A 71 1.49 12.92 -11.90
C GLU A 71 0.33 13.89 -11.65
#